data_AF-A0A3R9LI69-F1
#
_entry.id   AF-A0A3R9LI69-F1
#
_cell.length_a   1.000
_cell.length_b   1.000
_cell.length_c   1.000
_cell.angle_alpha   90.00
_cell.angle_beta   90.00
_cell.angle_gamma   90.00
#
_symmetry.space_group_name_H-M   'P 1'
#
loop_
_entity.id
_entity.type
_entity.pdbx_description
1 polymer ?
#
loop_
_entity_poly.entity_id
_entity_poly.type
_entity_poly.pdbx_seq_one_letter_code
_entity_poly.pdbx_strand_id
1 'polypeptide(L)'
;MFEIFKSYQFNQEKAHDYGFVENGGVWTYSCQILQGDFVMTVSITTDNVSFQVFDQETGDLYPQVHMESFKGSFVASVREGCLEILYQIRKACFEVQDFIYPQTKRTMVQVQEKYGNQLEYLWEKSPDTAVLRHEGNQKWYAVLMKISWDKLEKGREGLVEAVNLKHDQVADLLSKNGIYPAFHMNKRYWISVALDDTLSDEEVLELIERSWNLTTKK
;
A
#
# COMPACT_ATOMS: atom_id res chain seq x y z
N MET A 1 5.91 11.39 -5.14
CA MET A 1 6.04 11.33 -3.66
C MET A 1 4.66 11.33 -2.98
N PHE A 2 3.71 12.15 -3.43
CA PHE A 2 2.36 12.22 -2.83
C PHE A 2 1.37 11.14 -3.29
N GLU A 3 1.63 10.49 -4.43
CA GLU A 3 0.81 9.39 -4.97
C GLU A 3 0.64 8.22 -3.98
N ILE A 4 1.50 8.12 -2.95
CA ILE A 4 1.40 7.08 -1.93
C ILE A 4 0.10 7.15 -1.09
N PHE A 5 -0.60 8.30 -1.09
CA PHE A 5 -1.85 8.54 -0.35
C PHE A 5 -3.11 8.47 -1.21
N LYS A 6 -2.99 8.35 -2.53
CA LYS A 6 -4.13 8.51 -3.46
C LYS A 6 -5.26 7.50 -3.27
N SER A 7 -4.91 6.28 -2.90
CA SER A 7 -5.87 5.20 -2.65
C SER A 7 -6.20 5.05 -1.16
N TYR A 8 -5.96 6.10 -0.38
CA TYR A 8 -6.10 6.10 1.06
C TYR A 8 -6.97 7.26 1.54
N GLN A 9 -7.82 6.98 2.52
CA GLN A 9 -8.62 7.96 3.23
C GLN A 9 -7.95 8.31 4.56
N PHE A 10 -7.85 9.61 4.83
CA PHE A 10 -7.32 10.12 6.10
C PHE A 10 -8.27 9.78 7.25
N ASN A 11 -7.75 9.18 8.31
CA ASN A 11 -8.48 8.89 9.54
C ASN A 11 -8.08 9.93 10.61
N GLN A 12 -9.01 10.84 10.92
CA GLN A 12 -8.78 11.94 11.86
C GLN A 12 -8.50 11.47 13.29
N GLU A 13 -9.16 10.40 13.75
CA GLU A 13 -8.95 9.84 15.09
C GLU A 13 -7.52 9.28 15.21
N LYS A 14 -7.11 8.46 14.25
CA LYS A 14 -5.74 7.91 14.22
C LYS A 14 -4.67 9.00 14.06
N ALA A 15 -4.97 10.05 13.30
CA ALA A 15 -4.05 11.17 13.13
C ALA A 15 -3.84 11.95 14.42
N HIS A 16 -4.92 12.20 15.17
CA HIS A 16 -4.83 12.80 16.50
C HIS A 16 -3.97 11.95 17.44
N ASP A 17 -4.21 10.63 17.49
CA ASP A 17 -3.43 9.70 18.32
C ASP A 17 -1.95 9.62 17.90
N TYR A 18 -1.65 9.80 16.61
CA TYR A 18 -0.29 9.88 16.08
C TYR A 18 0.42 11.18 16.47
N GLY A 19 -0.33 12.24 16.83
CA GLY A 19 0.21 13.53 17.26
C GLY A 19 0.03 14.67 16.24
N PHE A 20 -0.85 14.53 15.25
CA PHE A 20 -1.24 15.66 14.42
C PHE A 20 -2.09 16.66 15.23
N VAL A 21 -1.91 17.95 14.95
CA VAL A 21 -2.71 19.05 15.51
C VAL A 21 -3.60 19.63 14.41
N GLU A 22 -4.90 19.72 14.66
CA GLU A 22 -5.87 20.34 13.76
C GLU A 22 -5.98 21.84 14.02
N ASN A 23 -5.89 22.64 12.96
CA ASN A 23 -6.15 24.08 12.99
C ASN A 23 -6.85 24.53 11.72
N GLY A 24 -8.16 24.80 11.80
CA GLY A 24 -8.91 25.43 10.70
C GLY A 24 -9.01 24.58 9.44
N GLY A 25 -9.17 23.26 9.60
CA GLY A 25 -9.24 22.28 8.51
C GLY A 25 -7.89 21.79 8.01
N VAL A 26 -6.79 22.20 8.64
CA VAL A 26 -5.43 21.75 8.31
C VAL A 26 -4.88 20.95 9.49
N TRP A 27 -4.50 19.69 9.23
CA TRP A 27 -3.83 18.83 10.19
C TRP A 27 -2.33 18.92 9.98
N THR A 28 -1.58 19.27 11.03
CA THR A 28 -0.14 19.46 10.94
C THR A 28 0.62 18.55 11.92
N TYR A 29 1.69 17.93 11.45
CA TYR A 29 2.63 17.15 12.25
C TYR A 29 4.05 17.55 11.89
N SER A 30 4.90 17.79 12.89
CA SER A 30 6.31 18.15 12.70
C SER A 30 7.21 17.15 13.41
N CYS A 31 8.30 16.75 12.74
CA CYS A 31 9.28 15.83 13.29
C CYS A 31 10.69 16.13 12.77
N GLN A 32 11.69 15.66 13.49
CA GLN A 32 13.09 15.74 13.07
C GLN A 32 13.45 14.58 12.15
N ILE A 33 14.24 14.86 11.11
CA ILE A 33 14.81 13.85 10.20
C ILE A 33 16.33 14.04 10.13
N LEU A 34 17.03 13.01 9.63
CA LEU A 34 18.50 13.03 9.45
C LEU A 34 19.24 13.47 10.73
N GLN A 35 19.03 12.73 11.82
CA GLN A 35 19.67 13.01 13.12
C GLN A 35 19.39 14.41 13.70
N GLY A 36 18.34 15.10 13.23
CA GLY A 36 17.98 16.44 13.70
C GLY A 36 18.58 17.57 12.89
N ASP A 37 19.19 17.28 11.74
CA ASP A 37 19.67 18.33 10.83
C ASP A 37 18.51 19.07 10.14
N PHE A 38 17.36 18.41 10.02
CA PHE A 38 16.17 18.97 9.39
C PHE A 38 14.91 18.74 10.20
N VAL A 39 13.98 19.67 10.08
CA VAL A 39 12.61 19.54 10.56
C VAL A 39 11.68 19.40 9.36
N MET A 40 10.95 18.28 9.32
CA MET A 40 9.89 18.05 8.35
C MET A 40 8.54 18.40 8.98
N THR A 41 7.76 19.22 8.28
CA THR A 41 6.37 19.53 8.65
C THR A 41 5.44 18.99 7.58
N VAL A 42 4.54 18.09 7.95
CA VAL A 42 3.53 17.48 7.08
C VAL A 42 2.19 18.15 7.36
N SER A 43 1.51 18.56 6.29
CA SER A 43 0.21 19.22 6.32
C SER A 43 -0.79 18.46 5.48
N ILE A 44 -1.92 18.09 6.09
CA ILE A 44 -3.01 17.33 5.48
C ILE A 44 -4.28 18.19 5.49
N THR A 45 -4.91 18.34 4.33
CA THR A 45 -6.24 18.93 4.16
C THR A 45 -7.21 17.88 3.62
N THR A 46 -8.47 18.26 3.40
CA THR A 46 -9.48 17.37 2.78
C THR A 46 -9.05 16.83 1.44
N ASP A 47 -8.30 17.60 0.66
CA ASP A 47 -8.01 17.29 -0.75
C ASP A 47 -6.55 16.95 -1.02
N ASN A 48 -5.65 17.19 -0.06
CA ASN A 48 -4.22 17.12 -0.34
C ASN A 48 -3.36 16.77 0.89
N VAL A 49 -2.27 16.05 0.63
CA VAL A 49 -1.15 15.87 1.55
C VAL A 49 0.04 16.65 1.01
N SER A 50 0.67 17.46 1.85
CA SER A 50 1.84 18.27 1.50
C SER A 50 2.87 18.23 2.63
N PHE A 51 4.12 18.59 2.33
CA PHE A 51 5.13 18.76 3.37
C PHE A 51 6.12 19.87 3.01
N GLN A 52 6.78 20.40 4.04
CA GLN A 52 7.91 21.31 3.95
C GLN A 52 9.06 20.77 4.79
N VAL A 53 10.29 21.06 4.38
CA VAL A 53 11.51 20.69 5.10
C VAL A 53 12.28 21.96 5.40
N PHE A 54 12.74 22.12 6.63
CA PHE A 54 13.53 23.25 7.09
C PHE A 54 14.88 22.76 7.59
N ASP A 55 15.94 23.44 7.18
CA ASP A 55 17.28 23.25 7.75
C ASP A 55 17.26 23.75 9.20
N GLN A 56 17.67 22.91 10.15
CA GLN A 56 17.57 23.24 11.57
C GLN A 56 18.69 24.19 12.01
N GLU A 57 19.83 24.21 11.31
CA GLU A 57 20.94 25.12 11.61
C GLU A 57 20.61 26.54 11.18
N THR A 58 20.08 26.72 9.96
CA THR A 58 19.79 28.05 9.43
C THR A 58 18.36 28.52 9.68
N GLY A 59 17.42 27.59 9.89
CA GLY A 59 15.99 27.86 9.95
C GLY A 59 15.35 28.08 8.57
N ASP A 60 16.11 27.92 7.49
CA ASP A 60 15.62 28.19 6.14
C ASP A 60 14.81 27.02 5.57
N LEU A 61 13.85 27.35 4.73
CA LEU A 61 13.16 26.36 3.91
C LEU A 61 14.17 25.68 2.98
N TYR A 62 14.10 24.34 2.91
CA TYR A 62 14.89 23.50 2.04
C TYR A 62 14.05 22.96 0.87
N PRO A 63 13.76 23.77 -0.18
CA PRO A 63 12.83 23.39 -1.24
C PRO A 63 13.39 22.34 -2.22
N GLN A 64 14.69 22.05 -2.18
CA GLN A 64 15.40 21.16 -3.11
C GLN A 64 14.82 19.74 -3.11
N VAL A 65 14.20 19.31 -2.00
CA VAL A 65 13.50 18.01 -1.91
C VAL A 65 12.38 17.88 -2.94
N HIS A 66 11.76 18.99 -3.37
CA HIS A 66 10.69 18.99 -4.37
C HIS A 66 11.19 19.17 -5.81
N MET A 67 12.48 19.50 -6.01
CA MET A 67 13.02 19.84 -7.34
C MET A 67 13.64 18.62 -8.04
N GLU A 68 12.96 18.06 -9.05
CA GLU A 68 13.44 16.88 -9.80
C GLU A 68 14.83 17.06 -10.45
N SER A 69 15.21 18.31 -10.75
CA SER A 69 16.51 18.66 -11.32
C SER A 69 17.69 18.42 -10.36
N PHE A 70 17.45 18.44 -9.04
CA PHE A 70 18.47 18.21 -8.03
C PHE A 70 18.64 16.72 -7.76
N LYS A 71 19.81 16.16 -8.16
CA LYS A 71 20.12 14.72 -8.05
C LYS A 71 21.40 14.43 -7.22
N GLY A 72 21.84 15.38 -6.40
CA GLY A 72 22.97 15.17 -5.50
C GLY A 72 22.66 14.11 -4.43
N SER A 73 23.69 13.37 -3.99
CA SER A 73 23.54 12.30 -2.99
C SER A 73 22.93 12.81 -1.69
N PHE A 74 23.31 14.01 -1.24
CA PHE A 74 22.75 14.63 -0.04
C PHE A 74 21.24 14.87 -0.15
N VAL A 75 20.77 15.52 -1.23
CA VAL A 75 19.34 15.76 -1.47
C VAL A 75 18.58 14.43 -1.57
N ALA A 76 19.20 13.39 -2.13
CA ALA A 76 18.59 12.06 -2.19
C ALA A 76 18.37 11.47 -0.78
N SER A 77 19.34 11.58 0.14
CA SER A 77 19.19 11.15 1.53
C SER A 77 18.11 11.93 2.27
N VAL A 78 17.99 13.25 2.07
CA VAL A 78 16.90 14.05 2.66
C VAL A 78 15.53 13.57 2.14
N ARG A 79 15.42 13.29 0.83
CA ARG A 79 14.18 12.75 0.24
C ARG A 79 13.82 11.37 0.77
N GLU A 80 14.81 10.52 0.99
CA GLU A 80 14.61 9.19 1.56
C GLU A 80 14.06 9.30 2.99
N GLY A 81 14.64 10.16 3.82
CA GLY A 81 14.10 10.44 5.17
C GLY A 81 12.68 11.01 5.14
N CYS A 82 12.38 11.92 4.21
CA CYS A 82 11.01 12.43 4.04
C CYS A 82 10.03 11.30 3.67
N LEU A 83 10.43 10.43 2.73
CA LEU A 83 9.60 9.35 2.26
C LEU A 83 9.31 8.32 3.37
N GLU A 84 10.29 8.03 4.23
CA GLU A 84 10.12 7.17 5.39
C GLU A 84 9.04 7.72 6.35
N ILE A 85 9.10 9.01 6.68
CA ILE A 85 8.09 9.67 7.51
C ILE A 85 6.71 9.62 6.85
N LEU A 86 6.61 9.90 5.54
CA LEU A 86 5.33 9.84 4.83
C LEU A 86 4.75 8.42 4.83
N TYR A 87 5.58 7.38 4.73
CA TYR A 87 5.11 5.99 4.84
C TYR A 87 4.63 5.65 6.26
N GLN A 88 5.32 6.11 7.29
CA GLN A 88 4.89 5.93 8.68
C GLN A 88 3.54 6.63 8.94
N ILE A 89 3.39 7.88 8.49
CA ILE A 89 2.13 8.63 8.59
C ILE A 89 1.02 7.92 7.83
N ARG A 90 1.25 7.48 6.59
CA ARG A 90 0.25 6.70 5.85
C ARG A 90 -0.16 5.46 6.62
N LYS A 91 0.82 4.73 7.18
CA LYS A 91 0.57 3.49 7.92
C LYS A 91 -0.28 3.71 9.16
N ALA A 92 0.00 4.79 9.89
CA ALA A 92 -0.66 5.09 11.15
C ALA A 92 -1.99 5.83 10.98
N CYS A 93 -2.04 6.80 10.07
CA CYS A 93 -3.12 7.81 10.02
C CYS A 93 -4.08 7.62 8.85
N PHE A 94 -3.81 6.72 7.92
CA PHE A 94 -4.64 6.51 6.74
C PHE A 94 -5.18 5.08 6.65
N GLU A 95 -6.33 4.94 6.01
CA GLU A 95 -6.98 3.66 5.71
C GLU A 95 -7.17 3.54 4.20
N VAL A 96 -7.14 2.33 3.66
CA VAL A 96 -7.37 2.12 2.23
C VAL A 96 -8.80 2.52 1.87
N GLN A 97 -8.95 3.26 0.77
CA GLN A 97 -10.24 3.71 0.26
C GLN A 97 -11.14 2.53 -0.10
N ASP A 98 -12.38 2.59 0.38
CA ASP A 98 -13.50 1.64 0.26
C ASP A 98 -13.28 0.41 -0.64
N PHE A 99 -13.03 -0.72 0.03
CA PHE A 99 -13.12 -2.02 -0.62
C PHE A 99 -14.57 -2.31 -1.05
N ILE A 100 -14.74 -2.83 -2.27
CA ILE A 100 -16.04 -3.26 -2.80
C ILE A 100 -16.60 -4.40 -1.94
N TYR A 101 -15.73 -5.32 -1.53
CA TYR A 101 -16.12 -6.51 -0.79
C TYR A 101 -15.68 -6.43 0.69
N PRO A 102 -16.58 -6.71 1.65
CA PRO A 102 -16.22 -6.79 3.06
C PRO A 102 -15.10 -7.79 3.36
N GLN A 103 -15.04 -8.90 2.62
CA GLN A 103 -13.98 -9.90 2.73
C GLN A 103 -12.60 -9.30 2.45
N THR A 104 -12.47 -8.41 1.48
CA THR A 104 -11.20 -7.73 1.19
C THR A 104 -10.72 -6.96 2.42
N LYS A 105 -11.61 -6.22 3.08
CA LYS A 105 -11.27 -5.48 4.31
C LYS A 105 -10.77 -6.42 5.41
N ARG A 106 -11.53 -7.49 5.71
CA ARG A 106 -11.17 -8.46 6.74
C ARG A 106 -9.84 -9.15 6.45
N THR A 107 -9.65 -9.59 5.20
CA THR A 107 -8.41 -10.23 4.74
C THR A 107 -7.20 -9.30 4.91
N MET A 108 -7.31 -8.03 4.50
CA MET A 108 -6.20 -7.08 4.60
C MET A 108 -5.85 -6.73 6.05
N VAL A 109 -6.85 -6.65 6.95
CA VAL A 109 -6.61 -6.49 8.40
C VAL A 109 -5.80 -7.66 8.95
N GLN A 110 -6.20 -8.90 8.65
CA GLN A 110 -5.49 -10.08 9.13
C GLN A 110 -4.08 -10.22 8.55
N VAL A 111 -3.87 -9.85 7.28
CA VAL A 111 -2.54 -9.78 6.67
C VAL A 111 -1.66 -8.76 7.39
N GLN A 112 -2.20 -7.58 7.69
CA GLN A 112 -1.49 -6.54 8.43
C GLN A 112 -1.12 -6.99 9.83
N GLU A 113 -2.02 -7.67 10.54
CA GLU A 113 -1.77 -8.21 11.88
C GLU A 113 -0.72 -9.33 11.87
N LYS A 114 -0.78 -10.24 10.88
CA LYS A 114 0.11 -11.41 10.81
C LYS A 114 1.52 -11.07 10.30
N TYR A 115 1.63 -10.21 9.28
CA TYR A 115 2.89 -9.96 8.56
C TYR A 115 3.43 -8.54 8.74
N GLY A 116 2.65 -7.62 9.31
CA GLY A 116 3.06 -6.22 9.46
C GLY A 116 3.01 -5.39 8.18
N ASN A 117 2.71 -6.00 7.02
CA ASN A 117 2.69 -5.36 5.70
C ASN A 117 1.36 -4.68 5.38
N GLN A 118 1.46 -3.51 4.75
CA GLN A 118 0.36 -2.79 4.13
C GLN A 118 0.40 -2.88 2.60
N LEU A 119 -0.74 -2.62 1.98
CA LEU A 119 -0.87 -2.52 0.53
C LEU A 119 0.01 -1.38 -0.03
N GLU A 120 0.92 -1.72 -0.93
CA GLU A 120 1.78 -0.75 -1.61
C GLU A 120 1.27 -0.49 -3.04
N TYR A 121 0.86 0.74 -3.31
CA TYR A 121 0.42 1.18 -4.63
C TYR A 121 1.62 1.69 -5.41
N LEU A 122 2.28 0.79 -6.14
CA LEU A 122 3.55 1.08 -6.81
C LEU A 122 3.38 1.83 -8.15
N TRP A 123 2.16 2.00 -8.65
CA TRP A 123 1.90 2.52 -10.00
C TRP A 123 0.88 3.66 -10.01
N GLU A 124 1.30 4.84 -10.45
CA GLU A 124 0.43 6.02 -10.60
C GLU A 124 -0.71 5.80 -11.61
N LYS A 125 -0.43 5.03 -12.68
CA LYS A 125 -1.38 4.70 -13.75
C LYS A 125 -2.30 3.52 -13.42
N SER A 126 -2.14 2.89 -12.25
CA SER A 126 -2.97 1.76 -11.81
C SER A 126 -3.32 1.92 -10.33
N PRO A 127 -4.11 2.95 -9.98
CA PRO A 127 -4.45 3.28 -8.59
C PRO A 127 -5.27 2.17 -7.90
N ASP A 128 -5.91 1.30 -8.68
CA ASP A 128 -6.69 0.16 -8.23
C ASP A 128 -5.87 -1.13 -8.02
N THR A 129 -4.53 -1.05 -8.15
CA THR A 129 -3.63 -2.19 -7.96
C THR A 129 -2.61 -1.88 -6.87
N ALA A 130 -2.51 -2.79 -5.90
CA ALA A 130 -1.52 -2.75 -4.84
C ALA A 130 -0.83 -4.09 -4.68
N VAL A 131 0.39 -4.06 -4.15
CA VAL A 131 1.17 -5.25 -3.85
C VAL A 131 1.38 -5.42 -2.35
N LEU A 132 1.61 -6.65 -1.96
CA LEU A 132 2.22 -6.99 -0.68
C LEU A 132 3.53 -7.74 -0.96
N ARG A 133 4.58 -7.35 -0.26
CA ARG A 133 5.93 -7.85 -0.50
C ARG A 133 6.74 -7.98 0.78
N HIS A 134 7.72 -8.89 0.76
CA HIS A 134 8.62 -9.09 1.90
C HIS A 134 9.52 -7.88 2.10
N GLU A 135 9.63 -7.39 3.33
CA GLU A 135 10.55 -6.28 3.64
C GLU A 135 12.02 -6.65 3.34
N GLY A 136 12.42 -7.89 3.63
CA GLY A 136 13.83 -8.31 3.50
C GLY A 136 14.32 -8.55 2.07
N ASN A 137 13.45 -8.97 1.15
CA ASN A 137 13.85 -9.32 -0.23
C ASN A 137 13.05 -8.60 -1.33
N GLN A 138 12.05 -7.80 -0.93
CA GLN A 138 11.19 -6.99 -1.79
C GLN A 138 10.37 -7.80 -2.82
N LYS A 139 10.37 -9.14 -2.75
CA LYS A 139 9.57 -10.01 -3.63
C LYS A 139 8.11 -9.94 -3.24
N TRP A 140 7.25 -9.83 -4.25
CA TRP A 140 5.81 -9.80 -4.06
C TRP A 140 5.29 -11.19 -3.73
N TYR A 141 4.43 -11.28 -2.74
CA TYR A 141 3.69 -12.49 -2.40
C TYR A 141 2.19 -12.33 -2.65
N ALA A 142 1.69 -11.10 -2.80
CA ALA A 142 0.32 -10.87 -3.23
C ALA A 142 0.22 -9.61 -4.08
N VAL A 143 -0.73 -9.60 -5.01
CA VAL A 143 -1.11 -8.41 -5.77
C VAL A 143 -2.63 -8.28 -5.71
N LEU A 144 -3.13 -7.31 -4.96
CA LEU A 144 -4.54 -6.95 -4.90
C LEU A 144 -4.88 -6.08 -6.09
N MET A 145 -5.98 -6.39 -6.77
CA MET A 145 -6.46 -5.66 -7.92
C MET A 145 -7.97 -5.50 -7.85
N LYS A 146 -8.46 -4.31 -8.16
CA LYS A 146 -9.88 -4.11 -8.49
C LYS A 146 -10.05 -4.09 -10.01
N ILE A 147 -10.78 -5.08 -10.53
CA ILE A 147 -10.92 -5.36 -11.96
C ILE A 147 -12.38 -5.64 -12.31
N SER A 148 -12.71 -5.67 -13.60
CA SER A 148 -14.03 -6.17 -14.05
C SER A 148 -14.11 -7.69 -13.92
N TRP A 149 -15.27 -8.20 -13.48
CA TRP A 149 -15.56 -9.63 -13.39
C TRP A 149 -15.28 -10.40 -14.68
N ASP A 150 -15.54 -9.80 -15.85
CA ASP A 150 -15.29 -10.39 -17.18
C ASP A 150 -13.81 -10.80 -17.41
N LYS A 151 -12.88 -10.24 -16.63
CA LYS A 151 -11.46 -10.61 -16.68
C LYS A 151 -11.16 -11.96 -16.02
N LEU A 152 -11.99 -12.40 -15.07
CA LEU A 152 -11.88 -13.69 -14.40
C LEU A 152 -12.89 -14.69 -14.96
N GLU A 153 -14.11 -14.23 -15.21
CA GLU A 153 -15.24 -15.04 -15.63
C GLU A 153 -15.99 -14.33 -16.77
N LYS A 154 -15.77 -14.80 -18.00
CA LYS A 154 -16.28 -14.15 -19.21
C LYS A 154 -17.80 -14.03 -19.17
N GLY A 155 -18.31 -12.81 -19.36
CA GLY A 155 -19.74 -12.49 -19.37
C GLY A 155 -20.33 -12.15 -17.99
N ARG A 156 -19.55 -12.24 -16.91
CA ARG A 156 -19.99 -11.76 -15.58
C ARG A 156 -19.79 -10.25 -15.49
N GLU A 157 -20.88 -9.54 -15.18
CA GLU A 157 -20.89 -8.08 -15.08
C GLU A 157 -20.39 -7.60 -13.70
N GLY A 158 -19.99 -6.33 -13.64
CA GLY A 158 -19.56 -5.66 -12.41
C GLY A 158 -18.05 -5.70 -12.17
N LEU A 159 -17.67 -5.26 -10.96
CA LEU A 159 -16.29 -5.20 -10.48
C LEU A 159 -16.05 -6.23 -9.40
N VAL A 160 -14.79 -6.67 -9.29
CA VAL A 160 -14.30 -7.61 -8.28
C VAL A 160 -12.96 -7.16 -7.76
N GLU A 161 -12.74 -7.40 -6.47
CA GLU A 161 -11.43 -7.35 -5.84
C GLU A 161 -10.84 -8.77 -5.85
N ALA A 162 -9.71 -8.91 -6.52
CA ALA A 162 -9.03 -10.18 -6.66
C ALA A 162 -7.58 -10.05 -6.19
N VAL A 163 -7.09 -11.10 -5.54
CA VAL A 163 -5.70 -11.19 -5.11
C VAL A 163 -4.96 -12.24 -5.94
N ASN A 164 -3.89 -11.82 -6.61
CA ASN A 164 -2.97 -12.74 -7.24
C ASN A 164 -2.01 -13.32 -6.21
N LEU A 165 -1.88 -14.64 -6.18
CA LEU A 165 -1.05 -15.37 -5.24
C LEU A 165 -0.17 -16.37 -5.96
N LYS A 166 1.08 -16.51 -5.53
CA LYS A 166 2.01 -17.50 -6.06
C LYS A 166 1.65 -18.88 -5.50
N HIS A 167 1.60 -19.89 -6.35
CA HIS A 167 1.29 -21.26 -5.95
C HIS A 167 2.06 -22.27 -6.80
N ASP A 168 2.36 -23.42 -6.21
CA ASP A 168 3.09 -24.53 -6.85
C ASP A 168 2.17 -25.68 -7.32
N GLN A 169 0.89 -25.64 -6.94
CA GLN A 169 -0.15 -26.58 -7.40
C GLN A 169 -1.29 -25.86 -8.14
N VAL A 170 -0.95 -25.00 -9.11
CA VAL A 170 -1.94 -24.17 -9.81
C VAL A 170 -3.03 -25.02 -10.47
N ALA A 171 -2.66 -26.11 -11.15
CA ALA A 171 -3.61 -26.94 -11.90
C ALA A 171 -4.71 -27.54 -10.99
N ASP A 172 -4.35 -27.99 -9.79
CA ASP A 172 -5.28 -28.59 -8.84
C ASP A 172 -6.28 -27.54 -8.32
N LEU A 173 -5.79 -26.34 -8.02
CA LEU A 173 -6.60 -25.25 -7.47
C LEU A 173 -7.61 -24.66 -8.46
N LEU A 174 -7.34 -24.70 -9.77
CA LEU A 174 -8.26 -24.18 -10.78
C LEU A 174 -9.58 -24.96 -10.89
N SER A 175 -9.69 -26.11 -10.22
CA SER A 175 -10.95 -26.85 -10.09
C SER A 175 -11.88 -26.30 -9.00
N LYS A 176 -11.36 -25.43 -8.11
CA LYS A 176 -12.08 -24.88 -6.98
C LYS A 176 -12.75 -23.55 -7.35
N ASN A 177 -14.03 -23.42 -7.01
CA ASN A 177 -14.77 -22.16 -7.19
C ASN A 177 -14.07 -21.01 -6.43
N GLY A 178 -14.10 -19.80 -7.02
CA GLY A 178 -13.43 -18.62 -6.47
C GLY A 178 -11.94 -18.52 -6.81
N ILE A 179 -11.35 -19.56 -7.43
CA ILE A 179 -9.96 -19.55 -7.91
C ILE A 179 -9.94 -19.56 -9.45
N TYR A 180 -9.22 -18.60 -10.02
CA TYR A 180 -9.14 -18.36 -11.45
C TYR A 180 -7.69 -18.38 -11.95
N PRO A 181 -7.47 -18.60 -13.26
CA PRO A 181 -6.16 -18.42 -13.86
C PRO A 181 -5.63 -17.01 -13.61
N ALA A 182 -4.34 -16.88 -13.30
CA ALA A 182 -3.76 -15.59 -12.96
C ALA A 182 -4.04 -14.50 -14.03
N PHE A 183 -4.57 -13.36 -13.57
CA PHE A 183 -4.69 -12.14 -14.34
C PHE A 183 -3.40 -11.32 -14.25
N HIS A 184 -2.85 -10.86 -15.38
CA HIS A 184 -1.55 -10.16 -15.52
C HIS A 184 -0.28 -10.90 -15.03
N MET A 185 -0.40 -11.98 -14.25
CA MET A 185 0.73 -12.75 -13.74
C MET A 185 0.96 -14.05 -14.53
N ASN A 186 2.09 -14.71 -14.29
CA ASN A 186 2.42 -15.97 -14.95
C ASN A 186 1.48 -17.09 -14.47
N LYS A 187 0.54 -17.50 -15.34
CA LYS A 187 -0.48 -18.53 -15.09
C LYS A 187 0.06 -19.93 -14.70
N ARG A 188 1.36 -20.19 -14.83
CA ARG A 188 1.98 -21.44 -14.35
C ARG A 188 2.29 -21.43 -12.86
N TYR A 189 2.48 -20.25 -12.28
CA TYR A 189 3.00 -20.09 -10.92
C TYR A 189 2.13 -19.19 -10.05
N TRP A 190 1.06 -18.64 -10.62
CA TRP A 190 0.16 -17.71 -9.94
C TRP A 190 -1.29 -18.09 -10.22
N ILE A 191 -2.15 -17.79 -9.26
CA ILE A 191 -3.60 -17.87 -9.33
C ILE A 191 -4.19 -16.49 -9.03
N SER A 192 -5.42 -16.23 -9.48
CA SER A 192 -6.23 -15.09 -9.02
C SER A 192 -7.35 -15.64 -8.13
N VAL A 193 -7.48 -15.10 -6.92
CA VAL A 193 -8.55 -15.46 -5.99
C VAL A 193 -9.50 -14.29 -5.87
N ALA A 194 -10.79 -14.50 -6.14
CA ALA A 194 -11.80 -13.48 -5.93
C ALA A 194 -12.11 -13.36 -4.43
N LEU A 195 -12.20 -12.13 -3.91
CA LEU A 195 -12.52 -11.84 -2.52
C LEU A 195 -14.02 -11.55 -2.38
N ASP A 196 -14.86 -12.44 -2.91
CA ASP A 196 -16.32 -12.29 -2.98
C ASP A 196 -17.10 -13.23 -2.04
N ASP A 197 -16.46 -13.70 -0.97
CA ASP A 197 -16.95 -14.68 -0.01
C ASP A 197 -17.24 -16.08 -0.61
N THR A 198 -16.83 -16.35 -1.86
CA THR A 198 -16.90 -17.71 -2.45
C THR A 198 -15.98 -18.70 -1.73
N LEU A 199 -14.80 -18.23 -1.31
CA LEU A 199 -13.92 -18.94 -0.38
C LEU A 199 -14.08 -18.32 1.00
N SER A 200 -13.95 -19.15 2.04
CA SER A 200 -13.88 -18.65 3.41
C SER A 200 -12.62 -17.80 3.64
N ASP A 201 -12.68 -16.93 4.65
CA ASP A 201 -11.53 -16.09 5.03
C ASP A 201 -10.31 -16.96 5.37
N GLU A 202 -10.52 -18.09 6.05
CA GLU A 202 -9.47 -19.06 6.39
C GLU A 202 -8.80 -19.64 5.14
N GLU A 203 -9.58 -20.05 4.14
CA GLU A 203 -9.04 -20.59 2.88
C GLU A 203 -8.23 -19.55 2.11
N VAL A 204 -8.69 -18.29 2.09
CA VAL A 204 -7.95 -17.19 1.45
C VAL A 204 -6.63 -16.94 2.19
N LEU A 205 -6.62 -16.92 3.52
CA LEU A 205 -5.42 -16.73 4.31
C LEU A 205 -4.40 -17.86 4.14
N GLU A 206 -4.85 -19.10 4.04
CA GLU A 206 -3.97 -20.26 3.75
C GLU A 206 -3.27 -20.10 2.39
N LEU A 207 -4.00 -19.66 1.37
CA LEU A 207 -3.41 -19.38 0.04
C LEU A 207 -2.40 -18.23 0.11
N ILE A 208 -2.68 -17.19 0.89
CA ILE A 208 -1.74 -16.07 1.11
C ILE A 208 -0.47 -16.56 1.81
N GLU A 209 -0.61 -17.36 2.87
CA GLU A 209 0.51 -17.95 3.60
C GLU A 209 1.36 -18.87 2.72
N ARG A 210 0.72 -19.67 1.86
CA ARG A 210 1.46 -20.49 0.88
C ARG A 210 2.27 -19.62 -0.06
N SER A 211 1.68 -18.56 -0.61
CA SER A 211 2.38 -17.62 -1.48
C SER A 211 3.54 -16.90 -0.76
N TRP A 212 3.33 -16.48 0.49
CA TRP A 212 4.36 -15.90 1.35
C TRP A 212 5.57 -16.83 1.47
N ASN A 213 5.33 -18.09 1.82
CA ASN A 213 6.38 -19.09 2.00
C ASN A 213 7.14 -19.38 0.68
N LEU A 214 6.44 -19.42 -0.46
CA LEU A 214 7.03 -19.63 -1.79
C LEU A 214 7.85 -18.43 -2.31
N THR A 215 7.78 -17.29 -1.62
CA THR A 215 8.45 -16.03 -2.00
C THR A 215 9.42 -15.53 -0.93
N THR A 216 9.49 -16.18 0.23
CA THR A 216 10.40 -15.83 1.33
C THR A 216 11.88 -16.13 0.98
N LYS A 217 12.14 -17.22 0.23
CA LYS A 217 13.52 -17.63 -0.12
C LYS A 217 14.17 -16.65 -1.11
N LYS A 218 15.46 -16.35 -0.89
CA LYS A 218 16.30 -15.56 -1.80
C LYS A 218 16.44 -16.23 -3.16
#